data_AF-D3YXU3-F1
#
_entry.id   AF-D3YXU3-F1
#
_cell.length_a   1.000
_cell.length_b   1.000
_cell.length_c   1.000
_cell.angle_alpha   90.00
_cell.angle_beta   90.00
_cell.angle_gamma   90.00
#
_symmetry.space_group_name_H-M   'P 1'
#
loop_
_entity.id
_entity.type
_entity.pdbx_description
1 polymer ?
#
loop_
_entity_poly.entity_id
_entity_poly.type
_entity_poly.pdbx_seq_one_letter_code
_entity_poly.pdbx_strand_id
1 'polypeptide(L)' 'MTEIDNLTSVEESKTTQRNKQIAMGRKKFNMDPKKGIQFLIENDLLQSSPEDVAQFLYKGEGLNKTVIGD' A
#
# COMPACT_ATOMS: atom_id res chain seq x y z
N MET A 1 -10.94 -33.25 8.59
CA MET A 1 -11.30 -31.82 8.65
C MET A 1 -10.07 -30.98 9.02
N THR A 2 -8.94 -31.08 8.29
CA THR A 2 -7.67 -30.44 8.71
C THR A 2 -6.84 -29.91 7.53
N GLU A 3 -7.51 -29.43 6.49
CA GLU A 3 -6.84 -28.70 5.39
C GLU A 3 -7.35 -27.26 5.23
N ILE A 4 -8.52 -26.94 5.78
CA ILE A 4 -9.15 -25.61 5.65
C ILE A 4 -8.53 -24.60 6.63
N ASP A 5 -8.10 -25.03 7.82
CA ASP A 5 -7.56 -24.15 8.88
C ASP A 5 -6.11 -23.69 8.61
N ASN A 6 -5.33 -24.48 7.86
CA ASN A 6 -3.96 -24.12 7.49
C ASN A 6 -3.92 -23.13 6.30
N LEU A 7 -4.92 -23.11 5.42
CA LEU A 7 -4.96 -22.11 4.34
C LEU A 7 -5.30 -20.72 4.89
N THR A 8 -6.25 -20.63 5.81
CA THR A 8 -6.69 -19.35 6.40
C THR A 8 -5.58 -18.66 7.19
N SER A 9 -4.80 -19.39 7.99
CA SER A 9 -3.70 -18.83 8.78
C SER A 9 -2.54 -18.30 7.90
N VAL A 10 -2.26 -18.95 6.78
CA VAL A 10 -1.20 -18.53 5.85
C VAL A 10 -1.66 -17.32 5.01
N GLU A 11 -2.93 -17.27 4.61
CA GLU A 11 -3.52 -16.11 3.92
C GLU A 11 -3.66 -14.89 4.83
N GLU A 12 -4.01 -15.09 6.10
CA GLU A 12 -4.11 -14.03 7.10
C GLU A 12 -2.73 -13.42 7.41
N SER A 13 -1.69 -14.25 7.42
CA SER A 13 -0.29 -13.83 7.56
C SER A 13 0.20 -13.00 6.36
N LYS A 14 -0.11 -13.43 5.13
CA LYS A 14 0.25 -12.71 3.89
C LYS A 14 -0.49 -11.38 3.77
N THR A 15 -1.77 -11.36 4.11
CA THR A 15 -2.60 -10.14 4.12
C THR A 15 -2.09 -9.14 5.15
N THR A 16 -1.74 -9.62 6.34
CA THR A 16 -1.14 -8.79 7.40
C THR A 16 0.20 -8.19 6.98
N GLN A 17 1.04 -8.96 6.30
CA GLN A 17 2.33 -8.47 5.78
C GLN A 17 2.13 -7.39 4.71
N ARG A 18 1.24 -7.61 3.74
CA ARG A 18 0.92 -6.63 2.69
C ARG A 18 0.39 -5.33 3.29
N ASN A 19 -0.53 -5.41 4.26
CA ASN A 19 -1.09 -4.24 4.94
C ASN A 19 -0.02 -3.42 5.67
N LYS A 20 0.95 -4.09 6.32
CA LYS A 20 2.10 -3.41 6.96
C LYS A 20 2.96 -2.67 5.94
N GLN A 21 3.24 -3.28 4.79
CA GLN A 21 4.04 -2.62 3.75
C GLN A 21 3.30 -1.42 3.15
N ILE A 22 1.98 -1.52 2.92
CA ILE A 22 1.15 -0.39 2.46
C ILE A 22 1.19 0.76 3.48
N ALA A 23 1.02 0.46 4.76
CA ALA A 23 1.10 1.47 5.81
C ALA A 23 2.48 2.16 5.84
N MET A 24 3.56 1.41 5.62
CA MET A 24 4.90 1.96 5.49
C MET A 24 5.08 2.83 4.24
N GLY A 25 4.53 2.42 3.10
CA GLY A 25 4.54 3.20 1.87
C GLY A 25 3.79 4.52 2.01
N ARG A 26 2.62 4.52 2.67
CA ARG A 26 1.86 5.74 3.01
C ARG A 26 2.67 6.69 3.90
N LYS A 27 3.35 6.17 4.92
CA LYS A 27 4.25 6.98 5.78
C LYS A 27 5.39 7.59 4.96
N LYS A 28 6.01 6.82 4.07
CA LYS A 28 7.06 7.33 3.16
C LYS A 28 6.51 8.42 2.25
N PHE A 29 5.32 8.23 1.67
CA PHE A 29 4.64 9.24 0.85
C PHE A 29 4.45 10.55 1.61
N ASN A 30 3.95 10.48 2.85
CA ASN A 30 3.73 11.67 3.69
C ASN A 30 5.03 12.40 4.07
N MET A 31 6.20 11.75 3.97
CA MET A 31 7.51 12.38 4.17
C MET A 31 8.11 12.90 2.86
N ASP A 32 7.95 12.15 1.78
CA ASP A 32 8.48 12.42 0.45
C ASP A 32 7.58 11.70 -0.57
N PRO A 33 6.68 12.44 -1.26
CA PRO A 33 5.67 11.83 -2.14
C PRO A 33 6.31 10.92 -3.20
N LYS A 34 7.42 11.35 -3.80
CA LYS A 34 8.13 10.61 -4.86
C LYS A 34 8.68 9.29 -4.32
N LYS A 35 9.36 9.31 -3.18
CA LYS A 35 9.88 8.07 -2.55
C LYS A 35 8.77 7.14 -2.08
N GLY A 36 7.64 7.69 -1.63
CA GLY A 36 6.48 6.90 -1.23
C GLY A 36 5.86 6.14 -2.38
N ILE A 37 5.58 6.82 -3.50
CA ILE A 37 5.06 6.19 -4.72
C ILE A 37 6.05 5.16 -5.26
N GLN A 38 7.34 5.51 -5.34
CA GLN A 38 8.38 4.59 -5.79
C GLN A 38 8.42 3.31 -4.93
N PHE A 39 8.42 3.45 -3.60
CA PHE A 39 8.39 2.30 -2.69
C PHE A 39 7.16 1.40 -2.92
N LEU A 40 5.98 2.00 -3.11
CA LEU A 40 4.75 1.24 -3.35
C LEU A 40 4.80 0.48 -4.68
N ILE A 41 5.38 1.07 -5.73
CA ILE A 41 5.54 0.43 -7.04
C ILE A 41 6.57 -0.70 -6.97
N GLU A 42 7.74 -0.46 -6.37
CA GLU A 42 8.82 -1.46 -6.25
C GLU A 42 8.43 -2.69 -5.41
N ASN A 43 7.41 -2.58 -4.56
CA ASN A 43 6.90 -3.68 -3.74
C ASN A 43 5.59 -4.29 -4.29
N ASP A 44 5.20 -3.96 -5.53
CA ASP A 44 3.95 -4.45 -6.16
C ASP A 44 2.68 -4.13 -5.32
N LEU A 45 2.71 -2.99 -4.61
CA LEU A 45 1.62 -2.48 -3.78
C LEU A 45 0.79 -1.42 -4.52
N LEU A 46 1.37 -0.81 -5.56
CA LEU A 46 0.74 0.17 -6.44
C LEU A 46 1.26 -0.05 -7.87
N GLN A 47 0.41 0.04 -8.86
CA GLN A 47 0.86 -0.02 -10.26
C GLN A 47 1.49 1.32 -10.65
N SER A 48 2.44 1.27 -11.59
CA SER A 48 3.10 2.48 -12.11
C SER A 48 2.26 3.28 -13.10
N SER A 49 1.02 2.86 -13.37
CA SER A 49 0.12 3.57 -14.27
C SER A 49 -0.31 4.92 -13.63
N PRO A 50 -0.44 5.99 -14.43
CA PRO A 50 -0.97 7.26 -13.94
C PRO A 50 -2.37 7.13 -13.31
N GLU A 51 -3.22 6.26 -13.85
CA GLU A 51 -4.57 6.01 -13.38
C GLU A 51 -4.57 5.40 -11.97
N ASP A 52 -3.71 4.41 -11.73
CA ASP A 52 -3.59 3.76 -10.42
C ASP A 52 -3.01 4.71 -9.36
N VAL A 53 -2.02 5.52 -9.74
CA VAL A 53 -1.47 6.55 -8.86
C VAL A 53 -2.53 7.60 -8.53
N ALA A 54 -3.28 8.08 -9.53
CA ALA A 54 -4.37 9.01 -9.31
C ALA A 54 -5.46 8.42 -8.40
N GLN A 55 -5.81 7.15 -8.58
CA GLN A 55 -6.78 6.46 -7.73
C GLN A 55 -6.27 6.31 -6.29
N PHE A 56 -4.98 6.03 -6.10
CA PHE A 56 -4.33 5.99 -4.78
C PHE A 56 -4.40 7.35 -4.07
N LEU A 57 -4.05 8.43 -4.78
CA LEU A 57 -4.10 9.80 -4.25
C LEU A 57 -5.54 10.24 -3.96
N TYR A 58 -6.48 9.91 -4.86
CA TYR A 58 -7.89 10.22 -4.72
C TYR A 58 -8.53 9.52 -3.52
N LYS A 59 -8.20 8.23 -3.30
CA LYS A 59 -8.66 7.50 -2.12
C LYS A 59 -8.18 8.17 -0.83
N GLY A 60 -6.94 8.70 -0.85
CA GLY A 60 -6.40 9.56 0.22
C GLY A 60 -6.29 8.88 1.59
N GLU A 61 -6.45 7.56 1.66
CA GLU A 61 -6.55 6.83 2.92
C GLU A 61 -5.19 6.79 3.62
N GLY A 62 -5.06 7.46 4.76
CA GLY A 62 -3.80 7.57 5.51
C GLY A 62 -2.74 8.46 4.84
N LEU A 63 -3.14 9.26 3.85
CA LEU A 63 -2.29 10.25 3.18
C LEU A 63 -2.54 11.66 3.72
N ASN A 64 -1.48 12.46 3.81
CA ASN A 64 -1.59 13.86 4.19
C ASN A 64 -2.06 14.68 2.97
N LYS A 65 -3.25 15.29 3.08
CA LYS A 65 -3.87 16.06 1.99
C LYS A 65 -3.04 17.25 1.51
N THR A 66 -2.24 17.85 2.39
CA THR A 66 -1.30 18.92 2.00
C THR A 66 -0.22 18.37 1.08
N VAL A 67 0.30 17.17 1.39
CA VAL A 67 1.35 16.50 0.60
C VAL A 67 0.81 16.00 -0.75
N ILE A 68 -0.49 15.72 -0.85
CA ILE A 68 -1.13 15.38 -2.13
C ILE A 68 -1.19 16.59 -3.07
N GLY A 69 -1.31 17.80 -2.52
CA GLY A 69 -1.46 19.04 -3.29
C GLY A 69 -0.16 19.78 -3.59
N ASP A 70 0.97 19.31 -3.04
CA ASP A 70 2.32 19.83 -3.27
C ASP A 70 2.96 19.17 -4.52
#